data_AF-A0A9P6WS47-F1
#
_entry.id   AF-A0A9P6WS47-F1
#
_cell.length_a   1.000
_cell.length_b   1.000
_cell.length_c   1.000
_cell.angle_alpha   90.00
_cell.angle_beta   90.00
_cell.angle_gamma   90.00
#
_symmetry.space_group_name_H-M   'P 1'
#
loop_
_entity.id
_entity.type
_entity.pdbx_description
1 polymer ?
#
loop_
_entity_poly.entity_id
_entity_poly.type
_entity_poly.pdbx_seq_one_letter_code
_entity_poly.pdbx_strand_id
1 'polypeptide(L)' 'MVDGIKAGAENDFLAPGAARILAKTPMLGGGETATVTFPVSRLRAGQPYTYYCSFPAHAQHMRGTLVLQP' A
#
# COMPACT_ATOMS: atom_id res chain seq x y z
N MET A 1 -7.38 3.82 -7.57
CA MET A 1 -6.56 2.94 -8.43
C MET A 1 -6.26 3.60 -9.76
N VAL A 2 -7.26 4.19 -10.45
CA VAL A 2 -7.05 4.94 -11.71
C VAL A 2 -5.92 5.98 -11.58
N ASP A 3 -5.90 6.76 -10.51
CA ASP A 3 -4.87 7.79 -10.31
C ASP A 3 -3.47 7.21 -10.10
N GLY A 4 -3.38 6.03 -9.47
CA GLY A 4 -2.13 5.31 -9.31
C GLY A 4 -1.58 4.77 -10.63
N ILE A 5 -2.46 4.25 -11.49
CA ILE A 5 -2.08 3.81 -12.84
C ILE A 5 -1.55 4.99 -13.66
N LYS A 6 -2.19 6.16 -13.57
CA LYS A 6 -1.73 7.39 -14.24
C LYS A 6 -0.39 7.90 -13.72
N ALA A 7 -0.07 7.65 -12.44
CA ALA A 7 1.17 8.09 -11.82
C ALA A 7 2.40 7.28 -12.28
N GLY A 8 2.21 6.13 -12.92
CA GLY A 8 3.30 5.39 -13.53
C GLY A 8 4.24 4.67 -12.55
N ALA A 9 5.22 3.97 -13.12
CA ALA A 9 6.18 3.16 -12.37
C ALA A 9 7.14 4.02 -11.54
N GLU A 10 7.45 5.22 -12.02
CA GLU A 10 8.28 6.22 -11.35
C GLU A 10 7.70 6.68 -10.00
N ASN A 11 6.40 6.48 -9.79
CA ASN A 11 5.70 6.77 -8.54
C ASN A 11 5.17 5.49 -7.84
N ASP A 12 5.70 4.32 -8.15
CA ASP A 12 5.25 3.01 -7.62
C ASP A 12 3.75 2.73 -7.87
N PHE A 13 3.19 3.30 -8.94
CA PHE A 13 1.76 3.29 -9.25
C PHE A 13 0.87 3.84 -8.12
N LEU A 14 1.36 4.86 -7.41
CA LEU A 14 0.63 5.56 -6.36
C LEU A 14 0.52 7.04 -6.71
N ALA A 15 -0.64 7.63 -6.47
CA ALA A 15 -0.82 9.06 -6.65
C ALA A 15 0.11 9.83 -5.69
N PRO A 16 0.91 10.79 -6.18
CA PRO A 16 1.79 11.59 -5.34
C PRO A 16 1.00 12.30 -4.23
N GLY A 17 1.54 12.31 -3.01
CA GLY A 17 0.93 13.03 -1.88
C GLY A 17 -0.39 12.43 -1.37
N ALA A 18 -0.72 11.18 -1.70
CA ALA A 18 -1.94 10.53 -1.22
C ALA A 18 -1.94 10.39 0.31
N ALA A 19 -2.60 11.34 1.00
CA ALA A 19 -2.76 11.37 2.46
C ALA A 19 -3.41 10.11 3.06
N ARG A 20 -4.01 9.27 2.22
CA ARG A 20 -4.66 8.00 2.57
C ARG A 20 -3.66 6.85 2.77
N ILE A 21 -2.39 7.01 2.38
CA ILE A 21 -1.36 5.98 2.54
C ILE A 21 -0.76 6.08 3.94
N LEU A 22 -0.88 5.01 4.72
CA LEU A 22 -0.27 4.93 6.05
C LEU A 22 1.21 4.55 6.00
N ALA A 23 1.56 3.67 5.07
CA ALA A 23 2.89 3.16 4.84
C ALA A 23 2.94 2.53 3.44
N LYS A 24 4.14 2.47 2.84
CA LYS A 24 4.40 1.71 1.62
C LYS A 24 5.83 1.16 1.61
N THR A 25 6.03 0.06 0.91
CA THR A 25 7.36 -0.33 0.40
C THR A 25 7.63 0.42 -0.90
N PRO A 26 8.87 0.43 -1.42
CA PRO A 26 9.09 0.67 -2.84
C PRO A 26 8.41 -0.40 -3.70
N MET A 27 8.22 -0.12 -5.00
CA MET A 27 7.93 -1.16 -5.99
C MET A 27 9.15 -2.07 -6.15
N LEU A 28 8.92 -3.38 -6.19
CA LEU A 28 9.99 -4.38 -6.28
C LEU A 28 9.89 -5.18 -7.57
N GLY A 29 11.06 -5.49 -8.14
CA GLY A 29 11.25 -6.47 -9.20
C GLY A 29 11.41 -7.90 -8.66
N GLY A 30 11.63 -8.85 -9.57
CA GLY A 30 11.83 -10.25 -9.21
C GLY A 30 13.11 -10.48 -8.42
N GLY A 31 13.02 -11.19 -7.29
CA GLY A 31 14.15 -11.52 -6.42
C GLY A 31 14.52 -10.45 -5.39
N GLU A 32 13.88 -9.27 -5.45
CA GLU A 32 14.10 -8.21 -4.48
C GLU A 32 13.23 -8.36 -3.23
N THR A 33 13.66 -7.73 -2.14
CA THR A 33 12.90 -7.68 -0.88
C THR A 33 12.97 -6.29 -0.27
N ALA A 34 11.92 -5.89 0.44
CA ALA A 34 11.90 -4.66 1.21
C ALA A 34 11.02 -4.81 2.46
N THR A 35 11.30 -3.96 3.45
CA THR A 35 10.56 -3.86 4.71
C THR A 35 10.09 -2.42 4.86
N VAL A 36 8.86 -2.24 5.36
CA VAL A 36 8.38 -0.93 5.82
C VAL A 36 8.03 -1.00 7.30
N THR A 37 8.45 0.02 8.06
CA THR A 37 8.11 0.20 9.47
C THR A 37 7.35 1.51 9.61
N PHE A 38 6.24 1.49 10.34
CA PHE A 38 5.44 2.69 10.60
C PHE A 38 4.87 2.66 12.02
N PRO A 39 4.55 3.82 12.62
CA PRO A 39 4.03 3.86 13.98
C PRO A 39 2.66 3.19 14.08
N VAL A 40 2.49 2.27 15.03
CA VAL A 40 1.21 1.59 15.30
C VAL A 40 0.13 2.60 15.70
N SER A 41 0.49 3.74 16.28
CA SER A 41 -0.43 4.85 16.60
C SER A 41 -1.13 5.46 15.38
N ARG A 42 -0.69 5.17 14.15
CA ARG A 42 -1.42 5.50 12.91
C ARG A 42 -2.64 4.61 12.66
N LEU A 43 -2.74 3.49 13.38
CA LEU A 43 -3.87 2.57 13.35
C LEU A 43 -4.81 2.86 14.52
N ARG A 44 -6.10 2.62 14.30
CA ARG A 44 -7.13 2.61 15.33
C ARG A 44 -7.52 1.16 15.60
N ALA A 45 -7.60 0.77 16.88
CA ALA A 45 -8.04 -0.56 17.26
C ALA A 45 -9.45 -0.85 16.71
N GLY A 46 -9.65 -2.05 16.16
CA GLY A 46 -10.91 -2.47 15.54
C GLY A 46 -11.20 -1.85 14.16
N GLN A 47 -10.47 -0.83 13.71
CA GLN A 47 -10.65 -0.24 12.38
C GLN A 47 -10.02 -1.16 11.31
N PRO A 48 -10.77 -1.56 10.27
CA PRO A 48 -10.19 -2.27 9.14
C PRO A 48 -9.44 -1.33 8.20
N TYR A 49 -8.22 -1.72 7.86
CA TYR A 49 -7.38 -1.09 6.84
C TYR A 49 -7.13 -2.08 5.70
N THR A 50 -6.98 -1.58 4.48
CA THR A 50 -6.64 -2.42 3.34
C THR A 50 -5.15 -2.33 3.03
N TYR A 51 -4.49 -3.47 2.92
CA TYR A 51 -3.19 -3.56 2.26
C TYR A 51 -3.39 -4.18 0.88
N TYR A 52 -2.65 -3.71 -0.12
CA TYR A 52 -2.76 -4.20 -1.49
C TYR A 52 -1.49 -3.91 -2.30
N CYS A 53 -1.29 -4.65 -3.40
CA CYS A 53 -0.27 -4.32 -4.39
C CYS A 53 -0.82 -3.23 -5.35
N SER A 54 -0.14 -2.08 -5.43
CA SER A 54 -0.56 -0.94 -6.25
C SER A 54 -0.35 -1.14 -7.76
N PHE A 55 0.43 -2.15 -8.15
CA PHE A 55 0.69 -2.44 -9.56
C PHE A 55 -0.63 -2.64 -10.33
N PRO A 56 -0.73 -2.12 -11.58
CA PRO A 56 -1.95 -2.20 -12.37
C PRO A 56 -2.58 -3.61 -12.37
N ALA A 57 -3.86 -3.69 -12.05
CA ALA A 57 -4.67 -4.92 -11.93
C ALA A 57 -4.29 -5.91 -10.80
N HIS A 58 -3.11 -5.82 -10.18
CA HIS A 58 -2.70 -6.80 -9.15
C HIS A 58 -3.56 -6.74 -7.90
N ALA A 59 -4.03 -5.55 -7.53
CA ALA A 59 -4.91 -5.38 -6.40
C ALA A 59 -6.19 -6.22 -6.47
N GLN A 60 -6.58 -6.78 -7.63
CA GLN A 60 -7.73 -7.70 -7.72
C GLN A 60 -7.55 -8.98 -6.92
N HIS A 61 -6.33 -9.49 -6.87
CA HIS A 61 -5.99 -10.73 -6.15
C HIS A 61 -5.07 -10.46 -4.96
N MET A 62 -4.18 -9.47 -5.07
CA MET A 62 -3.20 -9.11 -4.06
C MET A 62 -3.73 -8.00 -3.16
N ARG A 63 -4.70 -8.34 -2.30
CA ARG A 63 -5.26 -7.46 -1.28
C ARG A 63 -5.58 -8.23 -0.01
N GLY A 64 -5.66 -7.54 1.12
CA GLY A 64 -6.19 -8.08 2.35
C GLY A 64 -6.52 -7.01 3.38
N THR A 65 -6.98 -7.45 4.54
CA THR A 65 -7.38 -6.58 5.64
C THR A 65 -6.36 -6.65 6.76
N LEU A 66 -5.93 -5.49 7.23
CA LEU A 66 -5.14 -5.30 8.43
C LEU A 66 -6.03 -4.66 9.49
N VAL A 67 -6.16 -5.31 10.66
CA VAL A 67 -6.92 -4.81 11.80
C VAL A 67 -6.01 -4.85 13.02
N LEU A 68 -5.89 -3.74 13.74
CA LEU A 68 -5.27 -3.74 15.05
C LEU A 68 -6.26 -4.31 16.06
N GLN A 69 -5.89 -5.43 16.70
CA GLN A 69 -6.71 -6.04 17.75
C GLN A 69 -6.59 -5.26 19.07
N PRO A 70 -7.60 -5.35 19.95
CA PRO A 70 -7.56 -4.79 21.30
C PRO A 70 -6.39 -5.33 22.14
#